data_AF-A0A7C1QAW9-F1
#
_entry.id   AF-A0A7C1QAW9-F1
#
_cell.length_a   1.000
_cell.length_b   1.000
_cell.length_c   1.000
_cell.angle_alpha   90.00
_cell.angle_beta   90.00
_cell.angle_gamma   90.00
#
_symmetry.space_group_name_H-M   'P 1'
#
loop_
_entity.id
_entity.type
_entity.pdbx_description
1 polymer ?
#
loop_
_entity_poly.entity_id
_entity_poly.type
_entity_poly.pdbx_seq_one_letter_code
_entity_poly.pdbx_strand_id
1 'polypeptide(L)'
;MARRRMDKKIKLPKRTKSYFDQFVNLANKQTLSPLDWERFHIFILACHAGNTKLPPGELKSLLIDNGFPEDNASSLSNIYNHGRDLLKLKLRVTL
;
A
#
# COMPACT_ATOMS: atom_id res chain seq x y z
N MET A 1 -25.74 -9.37 -17.95
CA MET A 1 -25.13 -8.04 -18.13
C MET A 1 -24.20 -7.76 -16.96
N ALA A 2 -22.90 -7.97 -17.11
CA ALA A 2 -21.92 -7.63 -16.08
C ALA A 2 -21.66 -6.12 -16.12
N ARG A 3 -21.95 -5.41 -15.02
CA ARG A 3 -21.58 -3.99 -14.86
C ARG A 3 -20.04 -3.92 -14.89
N ARG A 4 -19.45 -3.48 -16.00
CA ARG A 4 -18.07 -2.98 -16.02
C ARG A 4 -17.99 -1.87 -14.96
N ARG A 5 -17.35 -2.14 -13.83
CA ARG A 5 -16.93 -1.07 -12.91
C ARG A 5 -15.96 -0.22 -13.73
N MET A 6 -16.29 1.05 -13.94
CA MET A 6 -15.32 2.01 -14.45
C MET A 6 -14.20 2.05 -13.42
N ASP A 7 -13.05 1.46 -13.75
CA ASP A 7 -11.85 1.46 -12.92
C ASP A 7 -11.40 2.90 -12.74
N LYS A 8 -11.92 3.54 -11.68
CA LYS A 8 -11.53 4.89 -11.30
C LYS A 8 -10.14 4.77 -10.70
N LYS A 9 -9.13 4.82 -11.59
CA LYS A 9 -7.71 4.70 -11.23
C LYS A 9 -7.40 5.62 -10.05
N ILE A 10 -7.17 5.03 -8.88
CA ILE A 10 -6.90 5.79 -7.67
C ILE A 10 -5.61 6.59 -7.88
N LYS A 11 -5.72 7.90 -7.73
CA LYS A 11 -4.56 8.79 -7.79
C LYS A 11 -4.04 9.03 -6.38
N LEU A 12 -2.89 8.44 -6.08
CA LEU A 12 -2.19 8.70 -4.82
C LEU A 12 -1.80 10.19 -4.73
N PRO A 13 -1.95 10.84 -3.55
CA PRO A 13 -1.39 12.16 -3.32
C PRO A 13 0.11 12.20 -3.62
N LYS A 14 0.65 13.34 -4.10
CA LYS A 14 2.06 13.44 -4.56
C LYS A 14 3.07 12.87 -3.56
N ARG A 15 2.93 13.20 -2.27
CA ARG A 15 3.82 12.71 -1.21
C ARG A 15 3.71 11.20 -1.03
N THR A 16 2.50 10.67 -0.90
CA THR A 16 2.24 9.23 -0.77
C THR A 16 2.76 8.46 -2.00
N LYS A 17 2.55 9.01 -3.20
CA LYS A 17 3.04 8.46 -4.45
C LYS A 17 4.56 8.35 -4.47
N SER A 18 5.28 9.37 -3.98
CA SER A 18 6.75 9.32 -3.93
C SER A 18 7.26 8.15 -3.08
N TYR A 19 6.67 7.88 -1.93
CA TYR A 19 7.06 6.72 -1.11
C TYR A 19 6.64 5.39 -1.73
N PHE A 20 5.47 5.34 -2.36
CA PHE A 20 5.05 4.17 -3.12
C PHE A 20 6.03 3.85 -4.25
N ASP A 21 6.35 4.86 -5.08
CA ASP A 21 7.29 4.74 -6.20
C ASP A 21 8.68 4.29 -5.72
N GLN A 22 9.17 4.84 -4.60
CA GLN A 22 10.43 4.40 -3.99
C GLN A 22 10.41 2.92 -3.59
N PHE A 23 9.32 2.46 -3.00
CA PHE A 23 9.17 1.06 -2.64
C PHE A 23 9.14 0.16 -3.89
N VAL A 24 8.21 0.39 -4.83
CA VAL A 24 7.99 -0.53 -5.96
C VAL A 24 9.14 -0.56 -6.96
N ASN A 25 9.91 0.53 -7.08
CA ASN A 25 11.05 0.59 -7.98
C ASN A 25 12.31 -0.08 -7.42
N LEU A 26 12.47 -0.14 -6.09
CA LEU A 26 13.68 -0.64 -5.44
C LEU A 26 13.51 -2.04 -4.84
N ALA A 27 12.28 -2.44 -4.53
CA ALA A 27 12.01 -3.70 -3.88
C ALA A 27 12.27 -4.90 -4.77
N ASN A 28 12.84 -5.96 -4.18
CA ASN A 28 12.77 -7.27 -4.78
C ASN A 28 11.32 -7.79 -4.70
N LYS A 29 10.70 -7.97 -5.86
CA LYS A 29 9.27 -8.27 -5.99
C LYS A 29 8.90 -9.71 -5.62
N GLN A 30 9.89 -10.61 -5.54
CA GLN A 30 9.71 -12.00 -5.15
C GLN A 30 9.95 -12.21 -3.65
N THR A 31 11.02 -11.61 -3.12
CA THR A 31 11.39 -11.77 -1.71
C THR A 31 11.90 -10.44 -1.16
N LEU A 32 11.12 -9.84 -0.26
CA LEU A 32 11.43 -8.55 0.32
C LEU A 32 12.57 -8.66 1.33
N SER A 33 13.62 -7.87 1.12
CA SER A 33 14.69 -7.69 2.10
C SER A 33 14.21 -6.82 3.28
N PRO A 34 14.95 -6.78 4.42
CA PRO A 34 14.62 -5.88 5.53
C PRO A 34 14.49 -4.42 5.10
N LEU A 35 15.31 -3.95 4.16
CA LEU A 35 15.25 -2.59 3.64
C LEU A 35 14.01 -2.33 2.77
N ASP A 36 13.53 -3.34 2.05
CA ASP A 36 12.29 -3.23 1.27
C ASP A 36 11.07 -3.17 2.18
N TRP A 37 11.08 -3.94 3.28
CA TRP A 37 10.07 -3.84 4.33
C TRP A 37 10.05 -2.45 4.97
N GLU A 38 11.21 -1.86 5.27
CA GLU A 38 11.29 -0.51 5.79
C GLU A 38 10.62 0.51 4.84
N ARG A 39 10.94 0.45 3.55
CA ARG A 39 10.31 1.30 2.52
C ARG A 39 8.80 1.11 2.47
N PHE A 40 8.33 -0.14 2.57
CA PHE A 40 6.90 -0.44 2.59
C PHE A 40 6.20 0.13 3.84
N HIS A 41 6.82 0.01 5.01
CA HIS A 41 6.30 0.60 6.24
C HIS A 41 6.27 2.13 6.19
N ILE A 42 7.29 2.77 5.63
CA ILE A 42 7.30 4.22 5.40
C ILE A 42 6.12 4.63 4.50
N PHE A 43 5.84 3.86 3.44
CA PHE A 43 4.66 4.08 2.60
C PHE A 43 3.34 3.95 3.38
N ILE A 44 3.19 2.94 4.26
CA ILE A 44 2.02 2.78 5.14
C ILE A 44 1.85 4.00 6.06
N LEU A 45 2.93 4.45 6.69
CA LEU A 45 2.95 5.63 7.56
C LEU A 45 2.55 6.89 6.79
N ALA A 46 3.09 7.09 5.58
CA ALA A 46 2.72 8.22 4.73
C ALA A 46 1.24 8.20 4.33
N CYS A 47 0.70 7.01 4.01
CA CYS A 47 -0.72 6.85 3.73
C CYS A 47 -1.56 7.24 4.96
N HIS A 48 -1.17 6.79 6.15
CA HIS A 48 -1.88 7.07 7.40
C HIS A 48 -1.85 8.56 7.74
N ALA A 49 -0.66 9.17 7.81
CA ALA A 49 -0.48 10.58 8.14
C ALA A 49 -1.20 11.52 7.14
N GLY A 50 -1.19 11.17 5.85
CA GLY A 50 -1.89 11.93 4.81
C GLY A 50 -3.37 11.61 4.67
N ASN A 51 -3.96 10.77 5.55
CA ASN A 51 -5.31 10.24 5.44
C ASN A 51 -5.67 9.76 4.02
N THR A 52 -4.72 9.10 3.36
CA THR A 52 -4.87 8.65 1.97
C THR A 52 -5.97 7.60 1.89
N LYS A 53 -6.97 7.84 1.03
CA LYS A 53 -8.05 6.91 0.72
C LYS A 53 -7.58 5.89 -0.31
N LEU A 54 -6.80 4.90 0.14
CA LEU A 54 -6.35 3.78 -0.68
C LEU A 54 -6.91 2.47 -0.09
N PRO A 55 -7.95 1.88 -0.71
CA PRO A 55 -8.46 0.57 -0.35
C PRO A 55 -7.42 -0.53 -0.58
N PRO A 56 -7.42 -1.63 0.22
CA PRO A 56 -6.46 -2.72 0.04
C PRO A 56 -6.52 -3.38 -1.34
N GLY A 57 -7.73 -3.55 -1.91
CA GLY A 57 -7.87 -4.14 -3.26
C GLY A 57 -7.22 -3.29 -4.36
N GLU A 58 -7.23 -1.98 -4.20
CA GLU A 58 -6.61 -1.05 -5.16
C GLU A 58 -5.09 -1.02 -5.00
N LEU A 59 -4.59 -1.15 -3.76
CA LEU A 59 -3.16 -1.36 -3.52
C LEU A 59 -2.69 -2.68 -4.15
N LYS A 60 -3.46 -3.77 -4.03
CA LYS A 60 -3.14 -5.05 -4.69
C LYS A 60 -2.99 -4.85 -6.19
N SER A 61 -3.96 -4.21 -6.84
CA SER A 61 -3.89 -3.93 -8.28
C SER A 61 -2.66 -3.08 -8.64
N LEU A 62 -2.37 -2.02 -7.86
CA LEU A 62 -1.18 -1.19 -8.09
C LEU A 62 0.13 -1.99 -7.96
N LEU A 63 0.23 -2.92 -7.00
CA LEU A 63 1.41 -3.76 -6.85
C LEU A 63 1.57 -4.72 -8.03
N ILE A 64 0.47 -5.34 -8.48
CA ILE A 64 0.47 -6.22 -9.68
C ILE A 64 0.89 -5.42 -10.92
N ASP A 65 0.34 -4.23 -11.12
CA ASP A 65 0.70 -3.33 -12.23
C ASP A 65 2.19 -2.95 -12.21
N ASN A 66 2.85 -3.02 -11.04
CA ASN A 66 4.28 -2.79 -10.87
C ASN A 66 5.11 -4.08 -10.87
N GLY A 67 4.53 -5.22 -11.22
CA GLY A 67 5.22 -6.50 -11.43
C GLY A 67 5.41 -7.34 -10.17
N PHE A 68 4.67 -7.09 -9.10
CA PHE A 68 4.62 -8.02 -7.97
C PHE A 68 3.77 -9.25 -8.35
N PRO A 69 4.20 -10.48 -7.98
CA PRO A 69 3.35 -11.66 -8.08
C PRO A 69 2.05 -11.47 -7.29
N GLU A 70 0.97 -12.08 -7.77
CA GLU A 70 -0.36 -11.88 -7.19
C GLU A 70 -0.42 -12.23 -5.69
N ASP A 71 0.21 -13.34 -5.29
CA ASP A 71 0.26 -13.79 -3.90
C ASP A 71 1.02 -12.79 -3.00
N ASN A 72 2.12 -12.24 -3.51
CA ASN A 72 2.88 -11.20 -2.81
C ASN A 72 2.07 -9.90 -2.70
N ALA A 73 1.42 -9.47 -3.79
CA ALA A 73 0.57 -8.28 -3.80
C ALA A 73 -0.63 -8.40 -2.85
N SER A 74 -1.22 -9.60 -2.77
CA SER A 74 -2.30 -9.94 -1.83
C SER A 74 -1.82 -9.84 -0.39
N SER A 75 -0.70 -10.49 -0.09
CA SER A 75 -0.08 -10.48 1.25
C SER A 75 0.29 -9.07 1.70
N LEU A 76 0.94 -8.29 0.83
CA LEU A 76 1.29 -6.90 1.11
C LEU A 76 0.07 -6.02 1.36
N SER A 77 -1.00 -6.21 0.58
CA SER A 77 -2.24 -5.45 0.76
C SER A 77 -2.92 -5.75 2.10
N ASN A 78 -2.87 -7.00 2.56
CA ASN A 78 -3.35 -7.39 3.88
C ASN A 78 -2.50 -6.76 4.99
N ILE A 79 -1.16 -6.81 4.87
CA ILE A 79 -0.24 -6.18 5.84
C ILE A 79 -0.47 -4.67 5.88
N TYR A 80 -0.65 -4.01 4.73
CA TYR A 80 -1.03 -2.60 4.66
C TYR A 80 -2.31 -2.31 5.43
N ASN A 81 -3.36 -3.14 5.25
CA ASN A 81 -4.63 -2.94 5.94
C ASN A 81 -4.47 -3.07 7.46
N HIS A 82 -3.80 -4.12 7.93
CA HIS A 82 -3.53 -4.32 9.35
C HIS A 82 -2.65 -3.19 9.93
N GLY A 83 -1.60 -2.77 9.22
CA GLY A 83 -0.76 -1.65 9.63
C GLY A 83 -1.55 -0.35 9.76
N ARG A 84 -2.47 -0.08 8.82
CA ARG A 84 -3.36 1.08 8.88
C ARG A 84 -4.29 1.04 10.10
N ASP A 85 -4.81 -0.12 10.45
CA ASP A 85 -5.68 -0.29 11.61
C ASP A 85 -4.92 -0.17 12.93
N LEU A 86 -3.72 -0.75 13.03
CA LEU A 86 -2.83 -0.58 14.18
C LEU A 86 -2.51 0.90 14.44
N LEU A 87 -2.19 1.66 13.40
CA LEU A 87 -1.90 3.09 13.54
C LEU A 87 -3.12 3.90 14.02
N LYS A 88 -4.34 3.55 13.58
CA LYS A 88 -5.58 4.16 14.10
C LYS A 88 -5.78 3.82 15.58
N LEU A 89 -5.46 2.59 15.99
CA LEU A 89 -5.57 2.17 17.39
C LEU A 89 -4.54 2.86 18.28
N LYS A 90 -3.29 3.03 17.82
CA LYS A 90 -2.25 3.77 18.57
C LYS A 90 -2.70 5.18 18.94
N LEU A 91 -3.38 5.89 18.03
CA LEU A 91 -3.96 7.21 18.30
C LEU A 91 -5.03 7.20 19.40
N ARG A 92 -5.67 6.05 19.66
CA ARG A 92 -6.68 5.91 20.73
C ARG A 92 -6.09 5.58 22.09
N VAL A 93 -4.88 5.00 22.12
CA VAL A 93 -4.18 4.60 23.36
C VAL A 93 -3.31 5.73 23.91
N THR A 94 -3.03 6.75 23.10
CA THR A 94 -2.31 7.96 23.55
C THR A 94 -3.32 8.91 24.21
N LEU A 95 -3.67 8.62 25.47
CA LEU A 95 -4.40 9.50 26.39
C LEU A 95 -3.42 10.29 27.27
#